data_AF-A0A520DJ75-F1
#
_entry.id   AF-A0A520DJ75-F1
#
_cell.length_a   1.000
_cell.length_b   1.000
_cell.length_c   1.000
_cell.angle_alpha   90.00
_cell.angle_beta   90.00
_cell.angle_gamma   90.00
#
_symmetry.space_group_name_H-M   'P 1'
#
loop_
_entity.id
_entity.type
_entity.pdbx_description
1 polymer ?
#
loop_
_entity_poly.entity_id
_entity_poly.type
_entity_poly.pdbx_seq_one_letter_code
_entity_poly.pdbx_strand_id
1 'polypeptide(L)'
;VIFGAWSDRVGRKWIMLSGMLLGIIFYRPIYQTFLDDTSVENYDKIPVLSAAANSAKLTPISDMGDSLRTIETHVKLANGMQFTKVQTDTISAIKGISPSMEMVKDKVLPTPIFWKFVGLIFFQILLVTMVYGPIAAFLVELFPTKIRYTSMSLPYHIGNGVFGGLVPFIATLIASFAGSTPLSGLWYPIGIATLSLIIGTIYLSNKADESIND
;
A
#
# COMPACT_ATOMS: atom_id res chain seq x y z
N VAL A 1 14.04 10.28 -15.71
CA VAL A 1 15.26 10.47 -16.54
C VAL A 1 16.45 9.66 -16.02
N ILE A 2 16.76 9.67 -14.71
CA ILE A 2 17.94 8.98 -14.14
C ILE A 2 17.99 7.47 -14.46
N PHE A 3 16.95 6.71 -14.14
CA PHE A 3 16.92 5.26 -14.42
C PHE A 3 16.85 4.92 -15.91
N GLY A 4 16.26 5.79 -16.73
CA GLY A 4 16.27 5.64 -18.20
C GLY A 4 17.69 5.75 -18.75
N ALA A 5 18.40 6.83 -18.40
CA ALA A 5 19.79 7.05 -18.80
C ALA A 5 20.75 5.98 -18.24
N TRP A 6 20.49 5.48 -17.03
CA TRP A 6 21.25 4.37 -16.46
C TRP A 6 20.97 3.05 -17.20
N SER A 7 19.72 2.84 -17.66
CA SER A 7 19.33 1.67 -18.45
C SER A 7 19.98 1.59 -19.81
N ASP A 8 20.25 2.73 -20.42
CA ASP A 8 20.94 2.79 -21.71
C ASP A 8 22.40 2.31 -21.58
N ARG A 9 23.00 2.37 -20.37
CA ARG A 9 24.38 1.94 -20.11
C ARG A 9 24.50 0.49 -19.65
N VAL A 10 23.59 0.03 -18.79
CA VAL A 10 23.64 -1.31 -18.16
C VAL A 10 22.81 -2.35 -18.94
N GLY A 11 21.83 -1.90 -19.71
CA GLY A 11 20.85 -2.74 -20.39
C GLY A 11 19.48 -2.64 -19.72
N ARG A 12 18.45 -2.31 -20.51
CA ARG A 12 17.08 -2.09 -20.04
C ARG A 12 16.50 -3.30 -19.30
N LYS A 13 16.73 -4.49 -19.85
CA LYS A 13 16.28 -5.76 -19.26
C LYS A 13 16.74 -5.92 -17.81
N TRP A 14 18.03 -5.73 -17.56
CA TRP A 14 18.62 -6.01 -16.24
C TRP A 14 18.18 -5.01 -15.17
N ILE A 15 17.97 -3.75 -15.53
CA ILE A 15 17.44 -2.77 -14.59
C ILE A 15 15.98 -3.08 -14.25
N MET A 16 15.16 -3.43 -15.24
CA MET A 16 13.77 -3.80 -14.99
C MET A 16 13.68 -5.05 -14.09
N LEU A 17 14.41 -6.11 -14.41
CA LEU A 17 14.36 -7.36 -13.66
C LEU A 17 14.93 -7.21 -12.25
N SER A 18 16.01 -6.44 -12.07
CA SER A 18 16.53 -6.16 -10.72
C SER A 18 15.55 -5.33 -9.89
N GLY A 19 14.90 -4.31 -10.46
CA GLY A 19 13.86 -3.55 -9.78
C GLY A 19 12.68 -4.43 -9.34
N MET A 20 12.23 -5.36 -10.20
CA MET A 20 11.20 -6.34 -9.85
C MET A 20 11.65 -7.29 -8.74
N LEU A 21 12.87 -7.82 -8.81
CA LEU A 21 13.42 -8.72 -7.79
C LEU A 21 13.49 -8.04 -6.42
N LEU A 22 14.03 -6.81 -6.37
CA LEU A 22 14.09 -6.01 -5.16
C LEU A 22 12.68 -5.72 -4.63
N GLY A 23 11.72 -5.39 -5.50
CA GLY A 23 10.33 -5.20 -5.09
C GLY A 23 9.73 -6.44 -4.41
N ILE A 24 9.92 -7.63 -5.01
CA ILE A 24 9.45 -8.91 -4.45
C ILE A 24 10.04 -9.17 -3.06
N ILE A 25 11.33 -8.89 -2.87
CA ILE A 25 12.03 -9.14 -1.61
C ILE A 25 11.65 -8.11 -0.53
N PHE A 26 11.60 -6.83 -0.89
CA PHE A 26 11.52 -5.75 0.09
C PHE A 26 10.10 -5.27 0.40
N TYR A 27 9.11 -5.45 -0.48
CA TYR A 27 7.77 -4.91 -0.22
C TYR A 27 7.16 -5.51 1.04
N ARG A 28 7.16 -6.84 1.21
CA ARG A 28 6.55 -7.48 2.37
C ARG A 28 7.18 -7.05 3.72
N PRO A 29 8.51 -7.06 3.90
CA PRO A 29 9.14 -6.54 5.12
C PRO A 29 8.84 -5.06 5.40
N ILE A 30 8.77 -4.23 4.36
CA ILE A 30 8.47 -2.80 4.52
C ILE A 30 7.05 -2.60 5.04
N TYR A 31 6.05 -3.26 4.45
CA TYR A 31 4.67 -3.19 4.93
C TYR A 31 4.49 -3.80 6.32
N GLN A 32 5.23 -4.85 6.65
CA GLN A 32 5.27 -5.38 8.02
C GLN A 32 5.79 -4.33 9.00
N THR A 33 6.88 -3.63 8.65
CA THR A 33 7.42 -2.55 9.47
C THR A 33 6.39 -1.44 9.70
N PHE A 34 5.60 -1.09 8.68
CA PHE A 34 4.53 -0.10 8.83
C PHE A 34 3.42 -0.57 9.79
N LEU A 35 3.05 -1.84 9.75
CA LEU A 35 2.07 -2.39 10.69
C LEU A 35 2.61 -2.44 12.12
N ASP A 36 3.85 -2.90 12.29
CA ASP A 36 4.47 -3.04 13.61
C ASP A 36 4.62 -1.67 14.28
N ASP A 37 5.15 -0.68 13.57
CA ASP A 37 5.37 0.69 14.08
C ASP A 37 4.05 1.46 14.33
N THR A 38 2.92 1.02 13.75
CA THR A 38 1.59 1.63 13.95
C THR A 38 0.68 0.83 14.89
N SER A 39 1.12 -0.34 15.35
CA SER A 39 0.33 -1.25 16.18
C SER A 39 -0.01 -0.64 17.55
N VAL A 40 -1.29 -0.80 17.94
CA VAL A 40 -1.86 -0.22 19.16
C VAL A 40 -1.58 -1.07 20.40
N GLU A 41 -1.29 -2.35 20.20
CA GLU A 41 -1.04 -3.31 21.29
C GLU A 41 0.21 -2.99 22.11
N ASN A 42 1.12 -2.15 21.57
CA ASN A 42 2.30 -1.68 22.28
C ASN A 42 2.03 -0.44 23.17
N TYR A 43 0.80 0.10 23.22
CA TYR A 43 0.49 1.33 23.98
C TYR A 43 0.44 1.16 25.50
N ASP A 44 0.04 -0.01 26.03
CA ASP A 44 -0.04 -0.23 27.48
C ASP A 44 1.31 -0.10 28.21
N LYS A 45 2.41 -0.11 27.44
CA LYS A 45 3.78 -0.02 27.97
C LYS A 45 4.33 1.41 28.00
N ILE A 46 3.62 2.40 27.45
CA ILE A 46 4.13 3.77 27.30
C ILE A 46 3.28 4.74 28.14
N PRO A 47 3.88 5.52 29.06
CA PRO A 47 3.13 6.41 29.93
C PRO A 47 2.38 7.47 29.13
N VAL A 48 1.08 7.59 29.43
CA VAL A 48 0.18 8.62 28.89
C VAL A 48 0.50 9.96 29.55
N LEU A 49 0.85 10.97 28.76
CA LEU A 49 1.13 12.32 29.26
C LEU A 49 -0.14 13.14 29.45
N SER A 50 -1.14 12.95 28.59
CA SER A 50 -2.45 13.61 28.72
C SER A 50 -3.51 12.88 27.90
N ALA A 51 -4.66 12.62 28.51
CA ALA A 51 -5.87 12.19 27.82
C ALA A 51 -6.93 13.29 28.00
N ALA A 52 -7.32 13.95 26.92
CA ALA A 52 -8.37 14.97 26.94
C ALA A 52 -9.57 14.44 26.15
N ALA A 53 -10.71 14.26 26.81
CA ALA A 53 -11.98 13.97 26.17
C ALA A 53 -12.55 15.28 25.61
N ASN A 54 -12.47 15.49 24.30
CA ASN A 54 -12.80 16.78 23.71
C ASN A 54 -14.27 16.93 23.32
N SER A 55 -15.05 15.85 23.19
CA SER A 55 -16.47 15.94 22.85
C SER A 55 -17.24 14.66 23.17
N ALA A 56 -18.36 14.80 23.88
CA ALA A 56 -19.43 13.81 23.91
C ALA A 56 -20.57 14.32 23.02
N LYS A 57 -20.75 13.73 21.83
CA LYS A 57 -21.86 14.07 20.94
C LYS A 57 -23.00 13.08 21.15
N LEU A 58 -24.19 13.59 21.43
CA LEU A 58 -25.41 12.79 21.52
C LEU A 58 -26.16 12.90 20.19
N THR A 59 -26.42 11.76 19.54
CA THR A 59 -27.25 11.72 18.33
C THR A 59 -28.47 10.83 18.58
N PRO A 60 -29.70 11.34 18.45
CA PRO A 60 -30.91 10.55 18.67
C PRO A 60 -31.07 9.49 17.56
N ILE A 61 -31.51 8.29 17.93
CA ILE A 61 -31.66 7.14 17.00
C ILE A 61 -33.11 6.96 16.57
N SER A 62 -34.08 7.34 17.40
CA SER A 62 -35.51 7.23 17.10
C SER A 62 -36.39 8.07 18.03
N ASP A 63 -37.65 8.23 17.67
CA ASP A 63 -38.70 8.87 18.49
C ASP A 63 -39.04 8.12 19.80
N MET A 64 -38.40 6.97 20.06
CA MET A 64 -38.61 6.15 21.27
C MET A 64 -37.66 6.50 22.44
N GLY A 65 -36.84 7.55 22.31
CA GLY A 65 -35.98 8.06 23.39
C GLY A 65 -34.56 7.46 23.47
N ASP A 66 -34.17 6.64 22.49
CA ASP A 66 -32.83 6.05 22.40
C ASP A 66 -31.84 7.03 21.73
N SER A 67 -30.60 7.12 22.25
CA SER A 67 -29.55 8.05 21.76
C SER A 67 -28.19 7.37 21.68
N LEU A 68 -27.39 7.67 20.65
CA LEU A 68 -25.97 7.32 20.62
C LEU A 68 -25.16 8.39 21.34
N ARG A 69 -24.20 7.99 22.18
CA ARG A 69 -23.20 8.86 22.77
C ARG A 69 -21.84 8.55 22.15
N THR A 70 -21.35 9.43 21.28
CA THR A 70 -20.00 9.35 20.74
C THR A 70 -19.04 10.16 21.60
N ILE A 71 -18.08 9.48 22.24
CA ILE A 71 -16.99 10.06 23.02
C ILE A 71 -15.73 10.02 22.19
N GLU A 72 -15.16 11.19 21.86
CA GLU A 72 -13.83 11.28 21.26
C GLU A 72 -12.79 11.66 22.35
N THR A 73 -11.79 10.79 22.57
CA THR A 73 -10.71 11.00 23.53
C THR A 73 -9.38 11.10 22.79
N HIS A 74 -8.74 12.27 22.85
CA HIS A 74 -7.39 12.46 22.33
C HIS A 74 -6.38 12.09 23.41
N VAL A 75 -5.51 11.13 23.10
CA VAL A 75 -4.45 10.66 23.98
C VAL A 75 -3.11 11.07 23.39
N LYS A 76 -2.27 11.71 24.21
CA LYS A 76 -0.87 12.03 23.88
C LYS A 76 0.06 11.21 24.76
N LEU A 77 1.05 10.57 24.14
CA LEU A 77 2.00 9.68 24.78
C LEU A 77 3.36 10.35 24.96
N ALA A 78 4.14 9.86 25.93
CA ALA A 78 5.48 10.38 26.26
C ALA A 78 6.48 10.37 25.10
N ASN A 79 6.28 9.52 24.10
CA ASN A 79 7.11 9.44 22.90
C ASN A 79 6.67 10.37 21.76
N GLY A 80 5.68 11.24 21.98
CA GLY A 80 5.15 12.16 20.97
C GLY A 80 4.06 11.58 20.07
N MET A 81 3.66 10.31 20.25
CA MET A 81 2.48 9.76 19.55
C MET A 81 1.20 10.41 20.04
N GLN A 82 0.27 10.64 19.13
CA GLN A 82 -1.08 11.11 19.46
C GLN A 82 -2.09 10.20 18.80
N PHE A 83 -3.17 9.83 19.48
CA PHE A 83 -4.27 9.14 18.83
C PHE A 83 -5.61 9.57 19.37
N THR A 84 -6.64 9.46 18.53
CA THR A 84 -8.01 9.77 18.90
C THR A 84 -8.80 8.47 19.04
N LYS A 85 -9.22 8.13 20.26
CA LYS A 85 -10.18 7.06 20.51
C LYS A 85 -11.58 7.58 20.28
N VAL A 86 -12.43 6.81 19.61
CA VAL A 86 -13.84 7.08 19.40
C VAL A 86 -14.62 5.90 19.95
N GLN A 87 -15.49 6.18 20.91
CA GLN A 87 -16.40 5.20 21.49
C GLN A 87 -17.82 5.69 21.25
N THR A 88 -18.69 4.88 20.64
CA THR A 88 -20.08 5.29 20.34
C THR A 88 -21.05 4.40 21.11
N ASP A 89 -21.38 4.76 22.34
CA ASP A 89 -22.27 3.97 23.17
C ASP A 89 -23.72 4.13 22.74
N THR A 90 -24.51 3.05 22.78
CA THR A 90 -25.97 3.14 22.61
C THR A 90 -26.60 3.34 23.98
N ILE A 91 -27.24 4.48 24.20
CA ILE A 91 -28.05 4.76 25.39
C ILE A 91 -29.49 4.36 25.05
N SER A 92 -29.95 3.25 25.62
CA SER A 92 -31.33 2.80 25.46
C SER A 92 -32.17 3.15 26.68
N ALA A 93 -33.39 3.66 26.47
CA ALA A 93 -34.28 4.13 27.53
C ALA A 93 -34.70 3.04 28.53
N ILE A 94 -34.59 1.75 28.14
CA ILE A 94 -35.04 0.60 28.94
C ILE A 94 -33.87 -0.16 29.59
N LYS A 95 -32.69 -0.15 28.96
CA LYS A 95 -31.56 -1.06 29.30
C LYS A 95 -30.28 -0.35 29.75
N GLY A 96 -30.25 0.99 29.74
CA GLY A 96 -29.07 1.76 30.06
C GLY A 96 -28.03 1.80 28.94
N ILE A 97 -26.77 2.04 29.29
CA ILE A 97 -25.65 2.22 28.34
C ILE A 97 -25.17 0.85 27.84
N SER A 98 -25.29 0.59 26.54
CA SER A 98 -24.62 -0.52 25.87
C SER A 98 -23.32 -0.02 25.23
N PRO A 99 -22.14 -0.36 25.79
CA PRO A 99 -20.87 0.09 25.26
C PRO A 99 -20.58 -0.55 23.90
N SER A 100 -20.17 0.25 22.93
CA SER A 100 -19.64 -0.27 21.65
C SER A 100 -18.12 -0.38 21.68
N MET A 101 -17.56 -1.09 20.70
CA MET A 101 -16.13 -1.31 20.58
C MET A 101 -15.38 0.03 20.41
N GLU A 102 -14.34 0.26 21.21
CA GLU A 102 -13.46 1.43 21.04
C GLU A 102 -12.75 1.36 19.68
N MET A 103 -12.89 2.39 18.86
CA MET A 103 -12.16 2.52 17.59
C MET A 103 -11.10 3.61 17.70
N VAL A 104 -9.88 3.33 17.25
CA VAL A 104 -8.85 4.36 17.10
C VAL A 104 -9.03 5.01 15.73
N LYS A 105 -9.45 6.28 15.71
CA LYS A 105 -9.78 7.03 14.49
C LYS A 105 -8.54 7.54 13.76
N ASP A 106 -7.62 8.15 14.49
CA ASP A 106 -6.40 8.73 13.92
C ASP A 106 -5.19 8.40 14.78
N LYS A 107 -4.02 8.24 14.14
CA LYS A 107 -2.72 8.05 14.79
C LYS A 107 -1.70 9.01 14.19
N VAL A 108 -1.09 9.83 15.04
CA VAL A 108 0.05 10.68 14.72
C VAL A 108 1.30 10.00 15.23
N LEU A 109 2.19 9.67 14.30
CA LEU A 109 3.46 9.01 14.60
C LEU A 109 4.50 10.00 15.13
N PRO A 110 5.46 9.54 15.96
CA PRO A 110 6.57 10.36 16.41
C PRO A 110 7.44 10.80 15.23
N THR A 111 8.09 11.96 15.35
CA THR A 111 8.96 12.51 14.30
C THR A 111 10.02 11.53 13.77
N PRO A 112 10.71 10.71 14.60
CA PRO A 112 11.67 9.74 14.08
C PRO A 112 11.03 8.63 13.22
N ILE A 113 9.86 8.13 13.62
CA ILE A 113 9.13 7.09 12.87
C ILE A 113 8.58 7.66 11.57
N PHE A 114 8.12 8.91 11.59
CA PHE A 114 7.72 9.63 10.38
C PHE A 114 8.86 9.66 9.34
N TRP A 115 10.08 10.06 9.74
CA TRP A 115 11.22 10.09 8.81
C TRP A 115 11.64 8.70 8.34
N LYS A 116 11.54 7.67 9.19
CA LYS A 116 11.72 6.27 8.78
C LYS A 116 10.74 5.89 7.67
N PHE A 117 9.45 6.23 7.82
CA PHE A 117 8.42 5.94 6.82
C PHE A 117 8.70 6.67 5.50
N VAL A 118 9.07 7.96 5.57
CA VAL A 118 9.48 8.74 4.39
C VAL A 118 10.63 8.06 3.65
N GLY A 119 11.67 7.59 4.36
CA GLY A 119 12.79 6.88 3.76
C GLY A 119 12.38 5.55 3.10
N LEU A 120 11.52 4.76 3.74
CA LEU A 120 11.03 3.49 3.20
C LEU A 120 10.11 3.68 1.98
N ILE A 121 9.28 4.73 1.98
CA ILE A 121 8.46 5.10 0.82
C ILE A 121 9.34 5.59 -0.33
N PHE A 122 10.33 6.43 -0.04
CA PHE A 122 11.29 6.88 -1.03
C PHE A 122 12.03 5.72 -1.68
N PHE A 123 12.46 4.73 -0.89
CA PHE A 123 13.06 3.51 -1.40
C PHE A 123 12.11 2.74 -2.33
N GLN A 124 10.83 2.58 -1.97
CA GLN A 124 9.84 1.95 -2.87
C GLN A 124 9.68 2.73 -4.19
N ILE A 125 9.66 4.06 -4.14
CA ILE A 125 9.60 4.91 -5.35
C ILE A 125 10.81 4.64 -6.24
N LEU A 126 12.02 4.52 -5.67
CA LEU A 126 13.20 4.14 -6.45
C LEU A 126 13.00 2.80 -7.17
N LEU A 127 12.51 1.78 -6.48
CA LEU A 127 12.26 0.46 -7.08
C LEU A 127 11.23 0.51 -8.22
N VAL A 128 10.12 1.24 -8.04
CA VAL A 128 9.11 1.41 -9.09
C VAL A 128 9.70 2.12 -10.30
N THR A 129 10.49 3.16 -10.09
CA THR A 129 11.09 3.93 -11.19
C THR A 129 12.19 3.17 -11.95
N MET A 130 12.86 2.20 -11.32
CA MET A 130 13.77 1.27 -12.02
C MET A 130 13.03 0.44 -13.06
N VAL A 131 11.80 0.04 -12.79
CA VAL A 131 10.97 -0.72 -13.74
C VAL A 131 10.32 0.22 -14.75
N TYR A 132 9.69 1.28 -14.28
CA TYR A 132 8.86 2.18 -15.09
C TYR A 132 9.67 3.12 -16.00
N GLY A 133 10.90 3.47 -15.61
CA GLY A 133 11.78 4.34 -16.40
C GLY A 133 12.14 3.75 -17.78
N PRO A 134 12.73 2.55 -17.85
CA PRO A 134 13.14 1.91 -19.11
C PRO A 134 11.99 1.29 -19.93
N ILE A 135 10.84 0.99 -19.33
CA ILE A 135 9.79 0.18 -19.97
C ILE A 135 9.25 0.78 -21.27
N ALA A 136 9.10 2.11 -21.34
CA ALA A 136 8.56 2.79 -22.51
C ALA A 136 9.50 2.64 -23.71
N ALA A 137 10.80 2.88 -23.51
CA ALA A 137 11.79 2.73 -24.56
C ALA A 137 11.99 1.26 -24.94
N PHE A 138 11.96 0.36 -23.96
CA PHE A 138 12.08 -1.08 -24.19
C PHE A 138 10.94 -1.65 -25.05
N LEU A 139 9.69 -1.22 -24.82
CA LEU A 139 8.55 -1.65 -25.66
C LEU A 139 8.63 -1.12 -27.09
N VAL A 140 9.10 0.11 -27.28
CA VAL A 140 9.30 0.73 -28.60
C VAL A 140 10.38 0.00 -29.41
N GLU A 141 11.41 -0.49 -28.72
CA GLU A 141 12.51 -1.28 -29.29
C GLU A 141 12.14 -2.73 -29.59
N LEU A 142 11.05 -3.27 -29.03
CA LEU A 142 10.63 -4.67 -29.21
C LEU A 142 9.75 -4.91 -30.44
N PHE A 143 9.16 -3.84 -31.00
CA PHE A 143 8.14 -3.96 -32.06
C PHE A 143 8.41 -3.05 -33.25
N PRO A 144 8.07 -3.50 -34.49
CA PRO A 144 8.17 -2.68 -35.69
C PRO A 144 7.37 -1.39 -35.61
N THR A 145 7.91 -0.35 -36.22
CA THR A 145 7.34 1.00 -36.27
C THR A 145 5.88 1.01 -36.71
N LYS A 146 5.53 0.15 -37.67
CA LYS A 146 4.18 -0.01 -38.26
C LYS A 146 3.11 -0.47 -37.24
N ILE A 147 3.49 -1.24 -36.21
CA ILE A 147 2.56 -1.77 -35.20
C ILE A 147 2.82 -1.23 -33.80
N ARG A 148 3.83 -0.39 -33.62
CA ARG A 148 4.32 0.07 -32.32
C ARG A 148 3.20 0.65 -31.44
N TYR A 149 2.27 1.41 -31.99
CA TYR A 149 1.16 1.99 -31.21
C TYR A 149 0.22 0.92 -30.64
N THR A 150 -0.17 -0.06 -31.47
CA THR A 150 -1.01 -1.19 -31.05
C THR A 150 -0.26 -2.09 -30.07
N SER A 151 1.00 -2.39 -30.35
CA SER A 151 1.84 -3.26 -29.52
C SER A 151 2.26 -2.63 -28.19
N MET A 152 2.30 -1.30 -28.07
CA MET A 152 2.48 -0.62 -26.77
C MET A 152 1.18 -0.60 -25.97
N SER A 153 0.03 -0.44 -26.64
CA SER A 153 -1.28 -0.33 -26.00
C SER A 153 -1.75 -1.65 -25.37
N LEU A 154 -1.54 -2.78 -26.05
CA LEU A 154 -2.03 -4.08 -25.58
C LEU A 154 -1.41 -4.52 -24.23
N PRO A 155 -0.07 -4.47 -24.02
CA PRO A 155 0.53 -4.72 -22.72
C PRO A 155 0.07 -3.74 -21.65
N TYR A 156 -0.15 -2.47 -22.01
CA TYR A 156 -0.62 -1.46 -21.06
C TYR A 156 -2.04 -1.76 -20.57
N HIS A 157 -2.97 -2.09 -21.47
CA HIS A 157 -4.35 -2.41 -21.10
C HIS A 157 -4.47 -3.75 -20.38
N ILE A 158 -3.74 -4.78 -20.82
CA ILE A 158 -3.78 -6.08 -20.14
C ILE A 158 -3.08 -5.98 -18.78
N GLY A 159 -1.88 -5.40 -18.75
CA GLY A 159 -1.08 -5.24 -17.54
C GLY A 159 -1.79 -4.38 -16.50
N ASN A 160 -2.08 -3.11 -16.84
CA ASN A 160 -2.66 -2.18 -15.87
C ASN A 160 -4.17 -2.38 -15.69
N GLY A 161 -4.89 -2.71 -16.76
CA GLY A 161 -6.34 -2.89 -16.69
C GLY A 161 -6.72 -4.19 -15.99
N VAL A 162 -6.23 -5.33 -16.48
CA VAL A 162 -6.62 -6.63 -15.92
C VAL A 162 -5.84 -6.90 -14.63
N PHE A 163 -4.51 -7.01 -14.69
CA PHE A 163 -3.74 -7.39 -13.50
C PHE A 163 -3.69 -6.27 -12.45
N GLY A 164 -3.52 -5.02 -12.88
CA GLY A 164 -3.54 -3.86 -11.97
C GLY A 164 -4.92 -3.55 -11.41
N GLY A 165 -5.95 -3.51 -12.27
CA GLY A 165 -7.31 -3.16 -11.86
C GLY A 165 -7.99 -4.20 -10.97
N LEU A 166 -7.58 -5.46 -11.06
CA LEU A 166 -8.10 -6.52 -10.18
C LEU A 166 -7.44 -6.54 -8.79
N VAL A 167 -6.40 -5.74 -8.53
CA VAL A 167 -5.71 -5.73 -7.23
C VAL A 167 -6.67 -5.47 -6.07
N PRO A 168 -7.55 -4.44 -6.07
CA PRO A 168 -8.45 -4.19 -4.93
C PRO A 168 -9.44 -5.34 -4.70
N PHE A 169 -9.97 -5.93 -5.79
CA PHE A 169 -10.91 -7.04 -5.71
C PHE A 169 -10.24 -8.30 -5.14
N ILE A 170 -9.12 -8.72 -5.71
CA ILE A 170 -8.40 -9.93 -5.28
C ILE A 170 -7.81 -9.73 -3.89
N ALA A 171 -7.27 -8.55 -3.55
CA ALA A 171 -6.76 -8.27 -2.22
C ALA A 171 -7.88 -8.37 -1.17
N THR A 172 -9.06 -7.82 -1.45
CA THR A 172 -10.23 -7.92 -0.56
C THR A 172 -10.71 -9.35 -0.43
N LEU A 173 -10.76 -10.10 -1.54
CA LEU A 173 -11.12 -11.52 -1.54
C LEU A 173 -10.16 -12.34 -0.68
N ILE A 174 -8.85 -12.17 -0.85
CA ILE A 174 -7.83 -12.86 -0.04
C ILE A 174 -7.98 -12.50 1.45
N ALA A 175 -8.28 -11.24 1.76
CA ALA A 175 -8.52 -10.78 3.13
C ALA A 175 -9.84 -11.29 3.73
N SER A 176 -10.76 -11.84 2.93
CA SER A 176 -12.01 -12.42 3.43
C SER A 176 -11.85 -13.86 3.93
N PHE A 177 -10.76 -14.55 3.57
CA PHE A 177 -10.52 -15.91 4.01
C PHE A 177 -10.12 -15.99 5.49
N ALA A 178 -10.55 -17.08 6.14
CA ALA A 178 -10.19 -17.37 7.54
C ALA A 178 -8.68 -17.53 7.70
N GLY A 179 -8.11 -16.89 8.74
CA GLY A 179 -6.66 -16.89 8.98
C GLY A 179 -5.86 -15.92 8.10
N SER A 180 -6.53 -15.06 7.33
CA SER A 180 -5.86 -13.98 6.61
C SER A 180 -5.30 -12.92 7.57
N THR A 181 -4.22 -12.29 7.13
CA THR A 181 -3.56 -11.17 7.82
C THR A 181 -3.84 -9.88 7.08
N PRO A 182 -3.63 -8.70 7.71
CA PRO A 182 -3.76 -7.42 7.01
C PRO A 182 -2.89 -7.30 5.75
N LEU A 183 -1.80 -8.08 5.65
CA LEU A 183 -0.90 -8.10 4.49
C LEU A 183 -1.21 -9.19 3.48
N SER A 184 -2.23 -10.04 3.70
CA SER A 184 -2.46 -11.19 2.82
C SER A 184 -2.77 -10.77 1.38
N GLY A 185 -3.44 -9.63 1.18
CA GLY A 185 -3.70 -9.09 -0.16
C GLY A 185 -2.44 -8.71 -0.95
N LEU A 186 -1.32 -8.45 -0.27
CA LEU A 186 -0.04 -8.08 -0.90
C LEU A 186 0.57 -9.24 -1.70
N TRP A 187 0.18 -10.49 -1.41
CA TRP A 187 0.67 -11.66 -2.14
C TRP A 187 0.24 -11.68 -3.60
N TYR A 188 -0.90 -11.08 -3.96
CA TYR A 188 -1.35 -11.01 -5.35
C TYR A 188 -0.37 -10.22 -6.24
N PRO A 189 -0.09 -8.93 -5.99
CA PRO A 189 0.87 -8.19 -6.80
C PRO A 189 2.29 -8.76 -6.72
N ILE A 190 2.71 -9.31 -5.57
CA ILE A 190 4.01 -10.01 -5.46
C ILE A 190 4.05 -11.24 -6.39
N GLY A 191 2.97 -12.02 -6.44
CA GLY A 191 2.85 -13.18 -7.32
C GLY A 191 2.90 -12.79 -8.80
N ILE A 192 2.16 -11.76 -9.20
CA ILE A 192 2.20 -11.23 -10.58
C ILE A 192 3.60 -10.69 -10.93
N ALA A 193 4.25 -9.97 -10.02
CA ALA A 193 5.62 -9.50 -10.22
C ALA A 193 6.61 -10.66 -10.34
N THR A 194 6.45 -11.72 -9.55
CA THR A 194 7.29 -12.93 -9.61
C THR A 194 7.12 -13.66 -10.95
N LEU A 195 5.87 -13.84 -11.40
CA LEU A 195 5.58 -14.41 -12.72
C LEU A 195 6.20 -13.56 -13.83
N SER A 196 6.04 -12.23 -13.75
CA SER A 196 6.62 -11.28 -14.71
C SER A 196 8.15 -11.34 -14.74
N LEU A 197 8.78 -11.50 -13.58
CA LEU A 197 10.24 -11.65 -13.48
C LEU A 197 10.70 -12.96 -14.12
N ILE A 198 10.01 -14.08 -13.89
CA ILE A 198 10.35 -15.37 -14.49
C ILE A 198 10.24 -15.29 -16.03
N ILE A 199 9.08 -14.84 -16.53
CA ILE A 199 8.84 -14.67 -17.97
C ILE A 199 9.87 -13.70 -18.57
N GLY A 200 10.07 -12.56 -17.93
CA GLY A 200 11.00 -11.54 -18.39
C GLY A 200 12.45 -12.01 -18.42
N THR A 201 12.85 -12.87 -17.49
CA THR A 201 14.20 -13.45 -17.48
C THR A 201 14.42 -14.39 -18.66
N ILE A 202 13.42 -15.23 -18.96
CA ILE A 202 13.49 -16.26 -20.01
C ILE A 202 13.34 -15.65 -21.41
N TYR A 203 12.35 -14.78 -21.62
CA TYR A 203 11.91 -14.38 -22.97
C TYR A 203 12.41 -13.01 -23.43
N LEU A 204 12.80 -12.10 -22.54
CA LEU A 204 13.28 -10.79 -22.96
C LEU A 204 14.72 -10.86 -23.46
N SER A 205 14.97 -10.33 -24.66
CA SER A 205 16.32 -10.11 -25.18
C SER A 205 16.82 -8.71 -24.78
N ASN A 206 18.14 -8.58 -24.64
CA ASN A 206 18.79 -7.28 -24.38
C ASN A 206 19.31 -6.61 -25.66
N LYS A 207 19.19 -7.28 -26.82
CA LYS A 207 19.62 -6.74 -28.11
C LYS A 207 18.43 -6.05 -28.79
N ALA A 208 18.61 -4.79 -29.20
CA ALA A 208 17.75 -4.19 -30.21
C ALA A 208 18.00 -4.96 -31.51
N ASP A 209 16.97 -5.60 -32.04
CA ASP A 209 17.06 -6.28 -33.32
C ASP A 209 17.20 -5.18 -34.41
N GLU A 210 18.16 -5.30 -35.33
CA GLU A 210 18.41 -4.23 -36.30
C GLU A 210 17.34 -4.20 -37.39
N SER A 211 16.64 -5.32 -37.62
CA SER A 211 15.65 -5.49 -38.69
C SER A 211 14.26 -4.93 -38.36
N ILE A 212 14.05 -4.31 -37.19
CA ILE A 212 12.73 -3.86 -36.74
C ILE A 212 12.37 -2.46 -37.30
N ASN A 213 13.35 -1.78 -37.89
CA ASN A 213 13.19 -0.44 -38.47
C ASN A 213 12.90 -0.44 -39.99
N ASP A 214 12.79 -1.61 -40.62
CA ASP A 214 12.40 -1.79 -42.04
C ASP A 214 10.86 -1.92 -42.25
#